data_AF-A0A857DJC3-F1
#
_entry.id   AF-A0A857DJC3-F1
#
_cell.length_a   1.000
_cell.length_b   1.000
_cell.length_c   1.000
_cell.angle_alpha   90.00
_cell.angle_beta   90.00
_cell.angle_gamma   90.00
#
_symmetry.space_group_name_H-M   'P 1'
#
loop_
_entity.id
_entity.type
_entity.pdbx_description
1 polymer ?
#
loop_
_entity_poly.entity_id
_entity_poly.type
_entity_poly.pdbx_seq_one_letter_code
_entity_poly.pdbx_strand_id
1 'polypeptide(L)' 'MNSDIQLRRIEAVKLAYAINKIEGVPVSDYARRLYTRWASGEITGKEMKDALISTHRKYEESNN' A
#
# COMPACT_ATOMS: atom_id res chain seq x y z
N MET A 1 -6.96 -17.85 11.41
CA MET A 1 -5.57 -18.13 10.99
C MET A 1 -5.32 -17.38 9.69
N ASN A 2 -4.17 -16.72 9.55
CA ASN A 2 -3.77 -16.14 8.26
C ASN A 2 -3.34 -17.27 7.32
N SER A 3 -3.76 -17.19 6.06
CA SER A 3 -3.28 -18.04 4.98
C SER A 3 -1.82 -17.74 4.64
N ASP A 4 -1.14 -18.70 4.00
CA ASP A 4 0.24 -18.53 3.52
C ASP A 4 0.39 -17.29 2.62
N ILE A 5 -0.64 -16.98 1.83
CA ILE A 5 -0.67 -15.79 0.97
C ILE A 5 -0.71 -14.52 1.83
N GLN A 6 -1.55 -14.45 2.86
CA GLN A 6 -1.61 -13.29 3.76
C GLN A 6 -0.29 -13.08 4.50
N LEU A 7 0.37 -14.15 4.95
CA LEU A 7 1.70 -14.06 5.58
C LEU A 7 2.75 -13.49 4.61
N ARG A 8 2.80 -13.96 3.36
CA ARG A 8 3.70 -13.41 2.34
C ARG A 8 3.44 -11.94 2.06
N ARG A 9 2.16 -11.52 2.06
CA ARG A 9 1.81 -10.10 1.86
C ARG A 9 2.24 -9.23 3.05
N ILE A 10 2.09 -9.71 4.28
CA ILE A 10 2.57 -9.01 5.48
C ILE A 10 4.08 -8.77 5.41
N GLU A 11 4.86 -9.79 5.06
CA GLU A 11 6.32 -9.65 4.91
C GLU A 11 6.69 -8.69 3.76
N ALA A 12 5.96 -8.72 2.64
CA ALA A 12 6.15 -7.76 1.56
C ALA A 12 5.91 -6.31 2.01
N VAL A 13 4.87 -6.06 2.82
CA VAL A 13 4.60 -4.72 3.37
C VAL A 13 5.71 -4.26 4.32
N LYS A 14 6.19 -5.15 5.20
CA LYS A 14 7.31 -4.84 6.11
C LYS A 14 8.58 -4.49 5.32
N LEU A 15 8.90 -5.26 4.28
CA LEU A 15 10.05 -4.99 3.43
C LEU A 15 9.93 -3.64 2.72
N ALA A 16 8.76 -3.34 2.14
CA ALA A 16 8.51 -2.06 1.50
C ALA A 16 8.69 -0.87 2.47
N TYR A 17 8.23 -1.01 3.71
CA TYR A 17 8.45 0.02 4.74
C TYR A 17 9.92 0.17 5.14
N ALA A 18 10.66 -0.94 5.25
CA ALA A 18 12.09 -0.90 5.54
C ALA A 18 12.85 -0.18 4.42
N ILE A 19 12.55 -0.48 3.16
CA ILE A 19 13.14 0.19 1.99
C ILE A 19 12.82 1.69 2.04
N ASN A 20 11.54 2.06 2.18
CA ASN A 20 11.15 3.47 2.25
C ASN A 20 11.82 4.22 3.42
N LYS A 21 12.03 3.55 4.56
CA LYS A 21 12.75 4.13 5.70
C LYS A 21 14.23 4.35 5.41
N ILE A 22 14.88 3.45 4.68
CA ILE A 22 16.29 3.60 4.24
C ILE A 22 16.41 4.81 3.31
N GLU A 23 15.48 4.98 2.38
CA GLU A 23 15.47 6.09 1.41
C GLU A 23 14.90 7.41 1.97
N GLY A 24 14.47 7.44 3.23
CA GLY A 24 13.85 8.62 3.84
C GLY A 24 12.50 9.01 3.22
N VAL A 25 11.83 8.10 2.51
CA VAL A 25 10.55 8.34 1.83
C VAL A 25 9.39 8.04 2.79
N PRO A 26 8.60 9.05 3.20
CA PRO A 26 7.47 8.81 4.10
C PRO A 26 6.33 8.09 3.36
N VAL A 27 5.79 7.05 3.97
CA VAL A 27 4.55 6.41 3.48
C VAL A 27 3.35 7.17 4.01
N SER A 28 2.48 7.63 3.12
CA SER A 28 1.24 8.32 3.50
C SER A 28 0.30 7.42 4.31
N ASP A 29 -0.48 8.01 5.21
CA ASP A 29 -1.45 7.26 6.03
C ASP A 29 -2.47 6.52 5.16
N TYR A 30 -2.85 7.09 4.02
CA TYR A 30 -3.73 6.46 3.05
C TYR A 30 -3.13 5.19 2.46
N ALA A 31 -1.86 5.25 2.02
CA ALA A 31 -1.15 4.09 1.49
C ALA A 31 -0.99 3.01 2.56
N ARG A 32 -0.69 3.37 3.82
CA ARG A 32 -0.61 2.40 4.93
C ARG A 32 -1.93 1.63 5.11
N ARG A 33 -3.07 2.32 5.10
CA ARG A 33 -4.39 1.68 5.18
C ARG A 33 -4.62 0.68 4.03
N LEU A 34 -4.28 1.06 2.80
CA LEU A 34 -4.43 0.17 1.64
C LEU A 34 -3.54 -1.07 1.74
N TYR A 35 -2.28 -0.92 2.17
CA TYR A 35 -1.37 -2.05 2.37
C TYR A 35 -1.87 -3.03 3.44
N THR A 36 -2.43 -2.52 4.54
CA THR A 36 -3.05 -3.37 5.57
C THR A 36 -4.23 -4.17 5.03
N ARG A 37 -5.15 -3.52 4.30
CA ARG A 37 -6.32 -4.19 3.68
C ARG A 37 -5.91 -5.22 2.63
N TRP A 38 -4.86 -4.95 1.86
CA TRP A 38 -4.32 -5.92 0.91
C TRP A 38 -3.65 -7.10 1.62
N ALA A 39 -2.88 -6.84 2.66
CA ALA A 39 -2.19 -7.87 3.44
C ALA A 39 -3.17 -8.80 4.18
N SER A 40 -4.29 -8.26 4.67
CA SER A 40 -5.40 -9.05 5.24
C SER A 40 -6.23 -9.78 4.18
N GLY A 41 -6.05 -9.50 2.90
CA GLY A 41 -6.83 -10.11 1.82
C GLY A 41 -8.22 -9.50 1.62
N GLU A 42 -8.54 -8.39 2.29
CA GLU A 42 -9.79 -7.66 2.11
C GLU A 42 -9.91 -7.05 0.70
N ILE A 43 -8.77 -6.68 0.11
CA ILE A 43 -8.70 -6.19 -1.28
C ILE A 43 -7.63 -6.95 -2.07
N THR A 44 -7.84 -7.01 -3.38
CA THR A 44 -6.88 -7.54 -4.34
C THR A 44 -5.70 -6.57 -4.55
N GLY A 45 -4.59 -7.09 -5.08
CA GLY A 45 -3.45 -6.24 -5.45
C GLY A 45 -3.80 -5.25 -6.57
N LYS A 46 -4.78 -5.57 -7.42
CA LYS A 46 -5.26 -4.67 -8.47
C LYS A 46 -6.01 -3.48 -7.87
N GLU A 47 -6.99 -3.75 -6.99
CA GLU A 47 -7.77 -2.69 -6.32
C GLU A 47 -6.87 -1.76 -5.48
N MET A 48 -5.85 -2.32 -4.81
CA MET A 48 -4.85 -1.53 -4.09
C MET A 48 -4.10 -0.56 -5.02
N LYS A 49 -3.61 -1.05 -6.18
CA LYS A 49 -2.88 -0.24 -7.16
C LYS A 49 -3.77 0.84 -7.78
N ASP A 50 -4.99 0.46 -8.17
CA ASP A 50 -5.96 1.39 -8.76
C ASP A 50 -6.33 2.52 -7.77
N ALA A 51 -6.50 2.19 -6.49
CA ALA A 51 -6.75 3.17 -5.43
C ALA A 51 -5.57 4.15 -5.21
N LEU A 52 -4.32 3.67 -5.28
CA LEU A 52 -3.14 4.52 -5.19
C LEU A 52 -3.02 5.46 -6.40
N ILE A 53 -3.20 4.95 -7.62
CA ILE A 53 -3.10 5.75 -8.86
C ILE A 53 -4.20 6.81 -8.90
N SER A 54 -5.44 6.42 -8.61
CA SER A 54 -6.57 7.36 -8.62
C SER A 54 -6.42 8.48 -7.59
N THR A 55 -5.79 8.18 -6.45
CA THR A 55 -5.48 9.18 -5.43
C THR A 55 -4.42 10.17 -5.94
N HIS A 56 -3.33 9.68 -6.55
CA HIS A 56 -2.31 10.55 -7.15
C HIS A 56 -2.91 11.48 -8.22
N ARG A 57 -3.73 10.93 -9.12
CA ARG A 57 -4.37 11.70 -10.18
C ARG A 57 -5.27 12.82 -9.64
N LYS A 58 -6.04 12.56 -8.60
CA LYS A 58 -6.88 13.59 -7.95
C LYS A 58 -6.04 14.70 -7.33
N TYR A 59 -4.88 14.37 -6.74
CA TYR A 59 -3.96 15.38 -6.21
C TYR A 59 -3.36 16.25 -7.31
N GLU A 60 -3.03 15.66 -8.46
CA GLU A 60 -2.53 16.41 -9.62
C GLU A 60 -3.60 17.32 -10.23
N GLU A 61 -4.83 16.82 -10.39
CA GLU A 61 -5.97 17.59 -10.92
C GLU A 61 -6.41 18.74 -9.98
N SER A 62 -6.17 18.63 -8.67
CA SER A 62 -6.51 19.69 -7.70
C SER A 62 -5.47 20.81 -7.56
N ASN A 63 -4.26 20.63 -8.11
CA ASN A 63 -3.13 21.56 -7.98
C ASN A 63 -2.80 22.29 -9.30
N ASN A 64 -3.68 22.22 -10.29
CA ASN A 64 -3.57 22.85 -11.60
C ASN A 64 -4.81 23.68 -11.91
#